data_AF-A0A2P9ATZ8-F1
#
_entry.id   AF-A0A2P9ATZ8-F1
#
_cell.length_a   1.000
_cell.length_b   1.000
_cell.length_c   1.000
_cell.angle_alpha   90.00
_cell.angle_beta   90.00
_cell.angle_gamma   90.00
#
_symmetry.space_group_name_H-M   'P 1'
#
loop_
_entity.id
_entity.type
_entity.pdbx_description
1 polymer ?
#
loop_
_entity_poly.entity_id
_entity_poly.type
_entity_poly.pdbx_seq_one_letter_code
_entity_poly.pdbx_strand_id
1 'polypeptide(L)'
;MYTLAANSWEISDALLRQTTKLRMIDQFVAAHGEPAKSFWDLLNGPRNFIKHANRDPFAVAPDITDEDCDGALIFACLDYMIASGRSPYIVGLFVAWYAGVYPLKTGDFFRREADLEFPGLGEMSRRHQCAAARTAAAKWGKSPMMAHAKNELTDNSRWTKLRNALG
;
A
#
# COMPACT_ATOMS: atom_id res chain seq x y z
N MET A 1 4.05 11.62 -7.64
CA MET A 1 3.46 10.62 -6.74
C MET A 1 4.25 9.32 -6.77
N TYR A 2 4.51 8.77 -7.95
CA TYR A 2 5.28 7.53 -8.14
C TYR A 2 6.69 7.54 -7.57
N THR A 3 7.43 8.64 -7.69
CA THR A 3 8.76 8.75 -7.10
C THR A 3 8.72 8.68 -5.58
N LEU A 4 7.69 9.28 -4.96
CA LEU A 4 7.51 9.21 -3.51
C LEU A 4 7.19 7.77 -3.10
N ALA A 5 6.29 7.09 -3.81
CA ALA A 5 5.97 5.68 -3.58
C ALA A 5 7.20 4.77 -3.72
N ALA A 6 7.96 4.93 -4.82
CA ALA A 6 9.18 4.18 -5.08
C ALA A 6 10.26 4.43 -4.02
N ASN A 7 10.48 5.68 -3.62
CA ASN A 7 11.44 6.03 -2.57
C ASN A 7 11.01 5.51 -1.19
N SER A 8 9.73 5.64 -0.83
CA SER A 8 9.19 5.12 0.44
C SER A 8 9.28 3.61 0.51
N TRP A 9 9.05 2.92 -0.61
CA TRP A 9 9.25 1.49 -0.72
C TRP A 9 10.73 1.12 -0.60
N GLU A 10 11.65 1.79 -1.32
CA GLU A 10 13.09 1.48 -1.29
C GLU A 10 13.68 1.61 0.12
N ILE A 11 13.26 2.63 0.88
CA ILE A 11 13.62 2.78 2.29
C ILE A 11 13.09 1.58 3.11
N SER A 12 11.84 1.18 2.89
CA SER A 12 11.21 0.07 3.62
C SER A 12 11.86 -1.28 3.26
N ASP A 13 12.16 -1.52 1.97
CA ASP A 13 12.85 -2.72 1.48
C ASP A 13 14.28 -2.78 2.04
N ALA A 14 15.01 -1.67 2.02
CA ALA A 14 16.37 -1.60 2.57
C ALA A 14 16.39 -1.92 4.07
N LEU A 15 15.41 -1.43 4.83
CA LEU A 15 15.25 -1.75 6.24
C LEU A 15 14.91 -3.24 6.45
N LEU A 16 13.98 -3.78 5.66
CA LEU A 16 13.56 -5.19 5.80
C LEU A 16 14.65 -6.18 5.41
N ARG A 17 15.49 -5.86 4.42
CA ARG A 17 16.67 -6.67 4.04
C ARG A 17 17.64 -6.93 5.19
N GLN A 18 17.66 -6.06 6.19
CA GLN A 18 18.50 -6.21 7.39
C GLN A 18 17.82 -7.01 8.50
N THR A 19 16.64 -7.57 8.24
CA THR A 19 15.82 -8.29 9.22
C THR A 19 15.45 -9.68 8.71
N THR A 20 15.00 -10.55 9.62
CA THR A 20 14.37 -11.84 9.27
C THR A 20 12.87 -11.72 9.00
N LYS A 21 12.35 -10.50 8.90
CA LYS A 21 10.93 -10.24 8.70
C LYS A 21 10.54 -10.46 7.23
N LEU A 22 9.26 -10.74 7.03
CA LEU A 22 8.67 -10.91 5.71
C LEU A 22 8.82 -9.62 4.88
N ARG A 23 9.08 -9.81 3.59
CA ARG A 23 9.09 -8.73 2.59
C ARG A 23 7.98 -9.01 1.60
N MET A 24 7.17 -8.01 1.31
CA MET A 24 6.02 -8.20 0.44
C MET A 24 6.42 -8.57 -0.99
N ILE A 25 7.61 -8.16 -1.46
CA ILE A 25 8.13 -8.59 -2.76
C ILE A 25 8.37 -10.09 -2.84
N ASP A 26 8.90 -10.70 -1.77
CA ASP A 26 9.17 -12.14 -1.73
C ASP A 26 7.85 -12.93 -1.73
N GLN A 27 6.81 -12.37 -1.08
CA GLN A 27 5.45 -12.93 -1.06
C GLN A 27 4.74 -12.80 -2.41
N PHE A 28 4.92 -11.68 -3.09
CA PHE A 28 4.36 -11.46 -4.42
C PHE A 28 4.91 -12.48 -5.43
N VAL A 29 6.24 -12.65 -5.44
CA VAL A 29 6.94 -13.64 -6.28
C VAL A 29 6.43 -15.06 -5.99
N ALA A 30 6.30 -15.42 -4.72
CA ALA A 30 5.79 -16.73 -4.33
C ALA A 30 4.33 -16.96 -4.77
N ALA A 31 3.47 -15.95 -4.65
CA ALA A 31 2.05 -16.05 -4.96
C ALA A 31 1.74 -16.04 -6.47
N HIS A 32 2.51 -15.30 -7.27
CA HIS A 32 2.22 -15.10 -8.69
C HIS A 32 3.14 -15.89 -9.63
N GLY A 33 4.20 -16.51 -9.10
CA GLY A 33 5.20 -17.23 -9.90
C GLY A 33 5.99 -16.30 -10.84
N GLU A 34 5.86 -14.99 -10.69
CA GLU A 34 6.55 -14.01 -11.51
C GLU A 34 7.94 -13.68 -10.94
N PRO A 35 8.94 -13.40 -11.80
CA PRO A 35 10.23 -12.92 -11.33
C PRO A 35 10.06 -11.58 -10.62
N ALA A 36 10.75 -11.39 -9.49
CA ALA A 36 10.79 -10.10 -8.78
C ALA A 36 11.10 -8.92 -9.72
N LYS A 37 11.82 -9.20 -10.81
CA LYS A 37 12.20 -8.23 -11.84
C LYS A 37 11.00 -7.48 -12.45
N SER A 38 9.86 -8.12 -12.71
CA SER A 38 8.69 -7.43 -13.27
C SER A 38 8.18 -6.34 -12.31
N PHE A 39 8.13 -6.68 -11.02
CA PHE A 39 7.81 -5.75 -9.95
C PHE A 39 8.86 -4.64 -9.79
N TRP A 40 10.14 -4.98 -9.84
CA TRP A 40 11.24 -4.01 -9.84
C TRP A 40 11.16 -3.06 -11.04
N ASP A 41 10.81 -3.54 -12.23
CA ASP A 41 10.73 -2.73 -13.44
C ASP A 41 9.57 -1.72 -13.33
N LEU A 42 8.42 -2.13 -12.78
CA LEU A 42 7.29 -1.25 -12.49
C LEU A 42 7.65 -0.14 -11.48
N LEU A 43 8.43 -0.46 -10.45
CA LEU A 43 8.89 0.51 -9.45
C LEU A 43 10.06 1.39 -9.94
N ASN A 44 10.94 0.85 -10.79
CA ASN A 44 12.11 1.56 -11.31
C ASN A 44 11.81 2.46 -12.51
N GLY A 45 10.71 2.24 -13.25
CA GLY A 45 10.31 3.09 -14.37
C GLY A 45 10.30 4.59 -14.02
N PRO A 46 9.59 5.03 -12.98
CA PRO A 46 9.58 6.42 -12.54
C PRO A 46 10.93 6.91 -11.97
N ARG A 47 11.75 6.01 -11.40
CA ARG A 47 13.10 6.33 -10.93
C ARG A 47 14.03 6.66 -12.09
N ASN A 48 13.97 5.86 -13.15
CA ASN A 48 14.76 6.03 -14.35
C ASN A 48 14.35 7.30 -15.10
N PHE A 49 13.07 7.69 -15.03
CA PHE A 49 12.62 8.99 -15.54
C PHE A 49 13.35 10.17 -14.88
N ILE A 50 13.44 10.21 -13.53
CA ILE A 50 14.14 11.31 -12.84
C ILE A 50 15.64 11.32 -13.13
N LYS A 51 16.26 10.15 -13.24
CA LYS A 51 17.68 10.05 -13.63
C LYS A 51 17.95 10.55 -15.06
N HIS A 52 16.92 10.58 -15.90
CA HIS A 52 16.94 11.08 -17.27
C HIS A 52 15.97 12.26 -17.44
N ALA A 53 15.92 13.18 -16.47
CA ALA A 53 15.03 14.35 -16.44
C ALA A 53 15.23 15.38 -17.58
N ASN A 54 16.06 15.06 -18.57
CA ASN A 54 16.16 15.80 -19.83
C ASN A 54 15.23 15.25 -20.93
N ARG A 55 14.45 14.20 -20.65
CA ARG A 55 13.47 13.60 -21.56
C ARG A 55 12.05 13.96 -21.13
N ASP A 56 11.14 14.03 -22.09
CA ASP A 56 9.72 14.26 -21.83
C ASP A 56 9.14 13.09 -20.99
N PRO A 57 8.55 13.34 -19.80
CA PRO A 57 7.90 12.31 -18.98
C PRO A 57 6.87 11.48 -19.72
N PHE A 58 6.14 12.11 -20.64
CA PHE A 58 5.09 11.45 -21.41
C PHE A 58 5.66 10.58 -22.54
N ALA A 59 6.94 10.74 -22.89
CA ALA A 59 7.61 9.95 -23.93
C ALA A 59 8.27 8.66 -23.38
N VAL A 60 8.49 8.55 -22.07
CA VAL A 60 9.19 7.39 -21.45
C VAL A 60 8.32 6.57 -20.51
N ALA A 61 7.20 7.12 -20.01
CA ALA A 61 6.27 6.44 -19.11
C ALA A 61 4.79 6.70 -19.46
N PRO A 62 4.35 6.46 -20.71
CA PRO A 62 2.97 6.75 -21.14
C PRO A 62 1.91 5.86 -20.49
N ASP A 63 2.26 4.68 -19.97
CA ASP A 63 1.29 3.65 -19.59
C ASP A 63 1.17 3.42 -18.08
N ILE A 64 1.72 4.32 -17.26
CA ILE A 64 1.65 4.18 -15.81
C ILE A 64 0.25 4.60 -15.33
N THR A 65 -0.53 3.64 -14.83
CA THR A 65 -1.90 3.89 -14.39
C THR A 65 -1.99 4.33 -12.92
N ASP A 66 -3.15 4.89 -12.54
CA ASP A 66 -3.49 5.17 -11.14
C ASP A 66 -3.49 3.88 -10.29
N GLU A 67 -3.84 2.74 -10.88
CA GLU A 67 -3.85 1.43 -10.23
C GLU A 67 -2.43 0.97 -9.92
N ASP A 68 -1.50 1.17 -10.86
CA ASP A 68 -0.09 0.83 -10.64
C ASP A 68 0.53 1.74 -9.54
N CYS A 69 0.12 3.02 -9.48
CA CYS A 69 0.50 3.94 -8.39
C CYS A 69 0.05 3.40 -7.04
N ASP A 70 -1.23 3.05 -6.95
CA ASP A 70 -1.86 2.59 -5.71
C ASP A 70 -1.24 1.26 -5.27
N GLY A 71 -0.95 0.37 -6.23
CA GLY A 71 -0.23 -0.89 -6.04
C GLY A 71 1.12 -0.65 -5.37
N ALA A 72 1.97 0.18 -5.97
CA ALA A 72 3.27 0.51 -5.39
C ALA A 72 3.17 1.09 -3.97
N LEU A 73 2.20 1.98 -3.74
CA LEU A 73 1.96 2.59 -2.43
C LEU A 73 1.50 1.57 -1.39
N ILE A 74 0.63 0.62 -1.73
CA ILE A 74 0.15 -0.37 -0.76
C ILE A 74 1.28 -1.30 -0.33
N PHE A 75 2.16 -1.69 -1.26
CA PHE A 75 3.37 -2.44 -0.94
C PHE A 75 4.28 -1.68 0.02
N ALA A 76 4.56 -0.40 -0.26
CA ALA A 76 5.35 0.45 0.63
C ALA A 76 4.74 0.56 2.04
N CYS A 77 3.42 0.73 2.10
CA CYS A 77 2.67 0.81 3.35
C CYS A 77 2.78 -0.48 4.18
N LEU A 78 2.57 -1.63 3.55
CA LEU A 78 2.66 -2.94 4.21
C LEU A 78 4.08 -3.22 4.70
N ASP A 79 5.09 -3.00 3.85
CA ASP A 79 6.50 -3.19 4.21
C ASP A 79 6.91 -2.27 5.38
N TYR A 80 6.51 -1.00 5.35
CA TYR A 80 6.74 -0.07 6.47
C TYR A 80 6.12 -0.58 7.77
N MET A 81 4.87 -1.04 7.71
CA MET A 81 4.17 -1.53 8.89
C MET A 81 4.83 -2.80 9.46
N ILE A 82 5.28 -3.72 8.60
CA ILE A 82 6.03 -4.92 8.99
C ILE A 82 7.38 -4.54 9.64
N ALA A 83 8.12 -3.64 8.99
CA ALA A 83 9.43 -3.18 9.44
C ALA A 83 9.33 -2.52 10.82
N SER A 84 8.41 -1.56 10.97
CA SER A 84 8.20 -0.80 12.19
C SER A 84 7.49 -1.61 13.29
N GLY A 85 6.80 -2.70 12.94
CA GLY A 85 5.91 -3.43 13.85
C GLY A 85 4.71 -2.60 14.31
N ARG A 86 4.42 -1.50 13.62
CA ARG A 86 3.36 -0.54 13.95
C ARG A 86 2.47 -0.35 12.72
N SER A 87 1.23 0.07 12.94
CA SER A 87 0.29 0.41 11.88
C SER A 87 -0.17 1.85 12.07
N PRO A 88 0.62 2.88 11.68
CA PRO A 88 0.19 4.26 11.82
C PRO A 88 -1.16 4.47 11.13
N TYR A 89 -2.01 5.31 11.73
CA TYR A 89 -3.37 5.53 11.23
C TYR A 89 -3.44 5.82 9.74
N ILE A 90 -2.60 6.74 9.25
CA ILE A 90 -2.64 7.15 7.85
C ILE A 90 -2.30 6.00 6.89
N VAL A 91 -1.46 5.06 7.34
CA VAL A 91 -1.07 3.88 6.58
C VAL A 91 -2.19 2.85 6.61
N GLY A 92 -2.78 2.59 7.78
CA GLY A 92 -3.97 1.73 7.90
C GLY A 92 -5.18 2.25 7.14
N LEU A 93 -5.36 3.58 7.10
CA LEU A 93 -6.41 4.24 6.33
C LEU A 93 -6.20 4.04 4.83
N PHE A 94 -4.95 4.17 4.36
CA PHE A 94 -4.62 3.88 2.97
C PHE A 94 -4.87 2.40 2.62
N VAL A 95 -4.53 1.48 3.52
CA VAL A 95 -4.80 0.04 3.32
C VAL A 95 -6.30 -0.25 3.22
N ALA A 96 -7.11 0.33 4.11
CA ALA A 96 -8.56 0.21 4.06
C ALA A 96 -9.14 0.83 2.78
N TRP A 97 -8.62 1.99 2.37
CA TRP A 97 -9.01 2.63 1.12
C TRP A 97 -8.68 1.75 -0.09
N TYR A 98 -7.46 1.19 -0.15
CA TYR A 98 -7.03 0.31 -1.23
C TYR A 98 -7.91 -0.94 -1.34
N ALA A 99 -8.23 -1.58 -0.21
CA ALA A 99 -9.14 -2.73 -0.16
C ALA A 99 -10.58 -2.38 -0.56
N GLY A 100 -11.01 -1.13 -0.32
CA GLY A 100 -12.31 -0.63 -0.78
C GLY A 100 -12.36 -0.36 -2.29
N VAL A 101 -11.27 0.13 -2.88
CA VAL A 101 -11.17 0.41 -4.32
C VAL A 101 -10.95 -0.87 -5.13
N TYR A 102 -10.11 -1.78 -4.66
CA TYR A 102 -9.68 -2.99 -5.39
C TYR A 102 -10.06 -4.30 -4.67
N PRO A 103 -11.35 -4.56 -4.42
CA PRO A 103 -11.78 -5.71 -3.62
C PRO A 103 -11.35 -7.06 -4.19
N LEU A 104 -11.29 -7.19 -5.52
CA LEU A 104 -10.87 -8.43 -6.18
C LEU A 104 -9.38 -8.74 -5.95
N LYS A 105 -8.55 -7.73 -5.65
CA LYS A 105 -7.12 -7.90 -5.40
C LYS A 105 -6.83 -8.22 -3.94
N THR A 106 -7.62 -7.69 -3.02
CA THR A 106 -7.42 -7.88 -1.57
C THR A 106 -8.22 -9.06 -1.01
N GLY A 107 -9.29 -9.48 -1.67
CA GLY A 107 -10.22 -10.47 -1.13
C GLY A 107 -10.74 -10.01 0.25
N ASP A 108 -10.68 -10.91 1.24
CA ASP A 108 -11.10 -10.62 2.62
C ASP A 108 -10.12 -9.75 3.40
N PHE A 109 -8.91 -9.51 2.88
CA PHE A 109 -7.91 -8.70 3.56
C PHE A 109 -8.41 -7.26 3.76
N PHE A 110 -8.49 -6.83 5.02
CA PHE A 110 -8.96 -5.49 5.42
C PHE A 110 -10.39 -5.12 4.96
N ARG A 111 -11.17 -6.11 4.47
CA ARG A 111 -12.47 -5.86 3.86
C ARG A 111 -13.45 -5.22 4.84
N ARG A 112 -13.49 -5.72 6.08
CA ARG A 112 -14.36 -5.18 7.13
C ARG A 112 -14.03 -3.73 7.43
N GLU A 113 -12.76 -3.39 7.57
CA GLU A 113 -12.29 -2.03 7.84
C GLU A 113 -12.59 -1.10 6.66
N ALA A 114 -12.41 -1.59 5.43
CA ALA A 114 -12.76 -0.88 4.21
C ALA A 114 -14.27 -0.57 4.14
N ASP A 115 -15.13 -1.56 4.39
CA ASP A 115 -16.58 -1.38 4.35
C ASP A 115 -17.10 -0.45 5.46
N LEU A 116 -16.46 -0.46 6.63
CA LEU A 116 -16.80 0.42 7.75
C LEU A 116 -16.41 1.87 7.50
N GLU A 117 -15.21 2.12 6.98
CA GLU A 117 -14.67 3.47 6.79
C GLU A 117 -15.07 4.07 5.43
N PHE A 118 -15.22 3.22 4.40
CA PHE A 118 -15.48 3.60 3.02
C PHE A 118 -16.56 2.75 2.34
N PRO A 119 -17.83 2.84 2.78
CA PRO A 119 -18.91 2.06 2.20
C PRO A 119 -19.10 2.38 0.70
N GLY A 120 -19.08 1.35 -0.14
CA GLY A 120 -19.32 1.46 -1.59
C GLY A 120 -18.20 2.14 -2.39
N LEU A 121 -16.99 2.27 -1.83
CA LEU A 121 -15.89 3.06 -2.42
C LEU A 121 -15.53 2.65 -3.86
N GLY A 122 -15.50 1.34 -4.15
CA GLY A 122 -15.13 0.80 -5.47
C GLY A 122 -16.10 1.20 -6.60
N GLU A 123 -17.34 1.56 -6.28
CA GLU A 123 -18.35 2.00 -7.26
C GLU A 123 -18.26 3.51 -7.55
N MET A 124 -17.49 4.26 -6.75
CA MET A 124 -17.36 5.70 -6.88
C MET A 124 -16.33 6.08 -7.94
N SER A 125 -16.48 7.28 -8.52
CA SER A 125 -15.44 7.83 -9.39
C SER A 125 -14.14 8.10 -8.60
N ARG A 126 -12.99 8.03 -9.28
CA ARG A 126 -11.67 8.27 -8.69
C ARG A 126 -11.59 9.55 -7.85
N ARG A 127 -12.18 10.63 -8.35
CA ARG A 127 -12.26 11.91 -7.62
C ARG A 127 -12.98 11.77 -6.28
N HIS A 128 -14.09 11.04 -6.24
CA HIS A 128 -14.86 10.79 -5.02
C HIS A 128 -14.14 9.81 -4.09
N GLN A 129 -13.45 8.80 -4.63
CA GLN A 129 -12.60 7.91 -3.83
C GLN A 129 -11.51 8.69 -3.08
N CYS A 130 -10.81 9.58 -3.77
CA CYS A 130 -9.78 10.44 -3.16
C CYS A 130 -10.38 11.44 -2.17
N ALA A 131 -11.55 12.00 -2.46
CA ALA A 131 -12.25 12.91 -1.55
C ALA A 131 -12.65 12.20 -0.25
N ALA A 132 -13.20 10.99 -0.34
CA ALA A 132 -13.56 10.17 0.82
C ALA A 132 -12.33 9.90 1.71
N ALA A 133 -11.20 9.53 1.11
CA ALA A 133 -9.95 9.32 1.83
C ALA A 133 -9.47 10.58 2.57
N ARG A 134 -9.53 11.75 1.92
CA ARG A 134 -9.17 13.03 2.54
C ARG A 134 -10.09 13.40 3.69
N THR A 135 -11.40 13.20 3.52
CA THR A 135 -12.38 13.43 4.58
C THR A 135 -12.14 12.51 5.78
N ALA A 136 -11.82 11.24 5.54
CA ALA A 136 -11.49 10.29 6.61
C ALA A 136 -10.17 10.66 7.30
N ALA A 137 -9.14 11.07 6.54
CA ALA A 137 -7.87 11.52 7.09
C ALA A 137 -8.04 12.77 7.98
N ALA A 138 -8.94 13.69 7.62
CA ALA A 138 -9.25 14.89 8.40
C ALA A 138 -9.99 14.59 9.73
N LYS A 139 -10.57 13.39 9.87
CA LYS A 139 -11.23 12.94 11.12
C LYS A 139 -10.25 12.31 12.12
N TRP A 140 -8.95 12.59 11.98
CA TRP A 140 -7.92 12.10 12.89
C TRP A 140 -8.31 12.33 14.37
N GLY A 141 -8.30 11.25 15.15
CA GLY A 141 -8.70 11.18 16.55
C GLY A 141 -10.18 10.86 16.83
N LYS A 142 -11.05 10.75 15.81
CA LYS A 142 -12.52 10.59 15.99
C LYS A 142 -13.14 9.38 15.28
N SER A 143 -12.38 8.60 14.52
CA SER A 143 -12.91 7.40 13.84
C SER A 143 -12.97 6.18 14.79
N PRO A 144 -13.97 5.28 14.67
CA PRO A 144 -13.96 3.96 15.31
C PRO A 144 -12.70 3.12 14.97
N MET A 145 -12.14 3.32 13.77
CA MET A 145 -10.84 2.77 13.36
C MET A 145 -9.65 3.47 14.05
N MET A 146 -9.88 4.40 14.96
CA MET A 146 -8.85 4.99 15.82
C MET A 146 -9.11 4.73 17.30
N ALA A 147 -10.39 4.74 17.69
CA ALA A 147 -10.82 4.41 19.05
C ALA A 147 -10.55 2.93 19.43
N HIS A 148 -10.21 2.09 18.46
CA HIS A 148 -9.82 0.72 18.76
C HIS A 148 -8.42 0.69 19.37
N ALA A 149 -8.33 0.24 20.63
CA ALA A 149 -7.10 0.14 21.43
C ALA A 149 -5.96 -0.67 20.79
N LYS A 150 -6.19 -1.31 19.63
CA LYS A 150 -5.24 -2.15 18.90
C LYS A 150 -4.44 -1.36 17.86
N ASN A 151 -4.80 -0.11 17.57
CA ASN A 151 -4.37 0.54 16.33
C ASN A 151 -3.10 1.36 16.48
N GLU A 152 -2.68 1.67 17.71
CA GLU A 152 -1.49 2.52 17.91
C GLU A 152 -0.30 1.84 18.59
N LEU A 153 -0.43 0.67 19.24
CA LEU A 153 0.72 0.09 19.95
C LEU A 153 0.93 -1.44 19.89
N THR A 154 -0.02 -2.30 19.49
CA THR A 154 0.13 -3.74 19.83
C THR A 154 -0.66 -4.76 18.97
N ASP A 155 -1.04 -4.50 17.72
CA ASP A 155 -1.85 -5.51 16.98
C ASP A 155 -1.05 -6.72 16.44
N ASN A 156 -0.48 -7.51 17.35
CA ASN A 156 0.08 -8.83 17.05
C ASN A 156 -0.93 -9.75 16.36
N SER A 157 -2.24 -9.59 16.55
CA SER A 157 -3.25 -10.53 16.04
C SER A 157 -3.49 -10.41 14.54
N ARG A 158 -3.56 -9.18 14.00
CA ARG A 158 -3.60 -8.94 12.55
C ARG A 158 -2.27 -9.34 11.91
N TRP A 159 -1.15 -9.09 12.58
CA TRP A 159 0.16 -9.57 12.13
C TRP A 159 0.30 -11.09 12.12
N THR A 160 -0.29 -11.78 13.09
CA THR A 160 -0.33 -13.24 13.13
C THR A 160 -1.23 -13.78 12.01
N LYS A 161 -2.39 -13.17 11.76
CA LYS A 161 -3.23 -13.57 10.62
C LYS A 161 -2.56 -13.33 9.27
N LEU A 162 -1.88 -12.19 9.09
CA LEU A 162 -1.12 -11.90 7.88
C LEU A 162 0.03 -12.91 7.71
N ARG A 163 0.79 -13.19 8.78
CA ARG A 163 1.84 -14.23 8.76
C ARG A 163 1.29 -15.62 8.46
N ASN A 164 0.13 -15.98 9.01
CA ASN A 164 -0.48 -17.30 8.82
C ASN A 164 -1.20 -17.45 7.48
N ALA A 165 -1.60 -16.34 6.83
CA ALA A 165 -2.19 -16.36 5.49
C ALA A 165 -1.12 -16.42 4.38
N LEU A 166 0.14 -16.15 4.74
CA LEU A 166 1.29 -16.06 3.83
C LEU A 166 2.34 -17.15 4.11
N GLY A 167 2.09 -18.07 5.04
CA GLY A 167 2.93 -19.22 5.36
C GLY A 167 2.16 -20.52 5.19
#